data_AF-A0A7W7VZ66-F1
#
_entry.id   AF-A0A7W7VZ66-F1
#
_cell.length_a   1.000
_cell.length_b   1.000
_cell.length_c   1.000
_cell.angle_alpha   90.00
_cell.angle_beta   90.00
_cell.angle_gamma   90.00
#
_symmetry.space_group_name_H-M   'P 1'
#
loop_
_entity.id
_entity.type
_entity.pdbx_description
1 polymer ?
#
loop_
_entity_poly.entity_id
_entity_poly.type
_entity_poly.pdbx_seq_one_letter_code
_entity_poly.pdbx_strand_id
1 'polypeptide(L)'
;MSKRIGSYPRVRVEGGGRGVVAQTGAVLLVETARKTGLDAAISAALAPWRKARAVHDPGKILLDVALAVALGGDCLSDVAVLRAEPAVFGPVACDPTVS
;
A
#
# COMPACT_ATOMS: atom_id res chain seq x y z
N MET A 1 21.77 -4.62 -0.85
CA MET A 1 20.35 -4.29 -1.09
C MET A 1 19.51 -4.82 0.06
N SER A 2 18.92 -3.96 0.89
CA SER A 2 18.01 -4.39 1.95
C SER A 2 16.75 -4.98 1.31
N LYS A 3 16.52 -6.28 1.50
CA LYS A 3 15.34 -6.99 1.02
C LYS A 3 14.16 -6.47 1.84
N ARG A 4 13.35 -5.55 1.29
CA ARG A 4 12.10 -5.13 1.95
C ARG A 4 11.21 -6.37 2.05
N ILE A 5 10.98 -6.83 3.27
CA ILE A 5 10.07 -7.93 3.56
C ILE A 5 8.66 -7.33 3.59
N GLY A 6 8.02 -7.25 2.42
CA GLY A 6 6.62 -6.82 2.25
C GLY A 6 6.44 -5.48 1.53
N SER A 7 5.27 -5.34 0.91
CA SER A 7 4.88 -4.18 0.10
C SER A 7 4.68 -2.89 0.90
N TYR A 8 4.46 -3.01 2.22
CA TYR A 8 4.20 -1.91 3.13
C TYR A 8 5.25 -1.82 4.26
N PRO A 9 5.54 -0.60 4.78
CA PRO A 9 6.30 -0.41 6.01
C PRO A 9 5.72 -1.22 7.19
N ARG A 10 6.57 -1.58 8.15
CA ARG A 10 6.10 -2.11 9.43
C ARG A 10 5.80 -0.96 10.37
N VAL A 11 4.59 -0.91 10.88
CA VAL A 11 4.14 0.12 11.83
C VAL A 11 4.22 -0.43 13.25
N ARG A 12 4.67 0.40 14.18
CA ARG A 12 4.56 0.15 15.63
C ARG A 12 3.65 1.21 16.22
N VAL A 13 2.82 0.81 17.18
CA VAL A 13 1.87 1.69 17.86
C VAL A 13 2.39 1.98 19.26
N GLU A 14 2.47 3.25 19.61
CA GLU A 14 2.96 3.73 20.91
C GLU A 14 2.01 4.82 21.45
N GLY A 15 1.85 4.92 22.77
CA GLY A 15 0.90 5.84 23.42
C GLY A 15 1.37 7.28 23.59
N GLY A 16 2.50 7.67 22.96
CA GLY A 16 3.17 8.96 23.21
C GLY A 16 2.60 10.18 22.48
N GLY A 17 1.50 10.04 21.73
CA GLY A 17 0.81 11.15 21.05
C GLY A 17 1.56 11.79 19.87
N ARG A 18 2.72 11.26 19.46
CA ARG A 18 3.49 11.69 18.28
C ARG A 18 3.22 10.77 17.10
N GLY A 19 3.27 11.31 15.88
CA GLY A 19 3.09 10.51 14.66
C GLY A 19 1.67 9.96 14.49
N VAL A 20 0.67 10.71 14.96
CA VAL A 20 -0.75 10.36 14.78
C VAL A 20 -1.09 10.40 13.29
N VAL A 21 -1.83 9.39 12.85
CA VAL A 21 -2.29 9.24 11.47
C VAL A 21 -3.81 9.12 11.45
N ALA A 22 -4.44 9.65 10.41
CA ALA A 22 -5.90 9.59 10.27
C ALA A 22 -6.36 8.17 9.96
N GLN A 23 -5.56 7.40 9.22
CA GLN A 23 -5.94 6.07 8.71
C GLN A 23 -5.34 4.91 9.53
N THR A 24 -5.34 5.01 10.87
CA THR A 24 -4.84 3.94 11.76
C THR A 24 -5.55 2.60 11.56
N GLY A 25 -6.86 2.61 11.25
CA GLY A 25 -7.64 1.40 10.98
C GLY A 25 -7.16 0.62 9.75
N ALA A 26 -6.59 1.31 8.75
CA ALA A 26 -6.07 0.68 7.54
C ALA A 26 -4.88 -0.25 7.81
N VAL A 27 -4.15 -0.03 8.92
CA VAL A 27 -2.99 -0.86 9.30
C VAL A 27 -3.40 -2.31 9.50
N LEU A 28 -4.61 -2.56 10.02
CA LEU A 28 -5.12 -3.92 10.19
C LEU A 28 -5.30 -4.63 8.84
N LEU A 29 -5.78 -3.93 7.82
CA LEU A 29 -5.96 -4.46 6.47
C LEU A 29 -4.61 -4.75 5.81
N VAL A 30 -3.64 -3.84 5.96
CA VAL A 30 -2.25 -4.04 5.52
C VAL A 30 -1.63 -5.27 6.17
N GLU A 31 -1.76 -5.41 7.48
CA GLU A 31 -1.25 -6.59 8.19
C GLU A 31 -1.99 -7.87 7.81
N THR A 32 -3.28 -7.79 7.51
CA THR A 32 -4.04 -8.92 6.97
C THR A 32 -3.48 -9.37 5.63
N ALA A 33 -3.29 -8.46 4.68
CA ALA A 33 -2.71 -8.77 3.37
C ALA A 33 -1.30 -9.37 3.49
N ARG A 34 -0.48 -8.85 4.42
CA ARG A 34 0.85 -9.39 4.73
C ARG A 34 0.78 -10.80 5.33
N LYS A 35 -0.11 -11.03 6.30
CA LYS A 35 -0.22 -12.30 7.04
C LYS A 35 -0.79 -13.43 6.18
N THR A 36 -1.70 -13.11 5.27
CA THR A 36 -2.24 -14.07 4.31
C THR A 36 -1.29 -14.32 3.13
N GLY A 37 -0.25 -13.49 2.97
CA GLY A 37 0.65 -13.53 1.80
C GLY A 37 0.00 -13.01 0.52
N LEU A 38 -1.14 -12.33 0.63
CA LEU A 38 -1.87 -11.76 -0.50
C LEU A 38 -1.00 -10.75 -1.27
N ASP A 39 -0.19 -9.97 -0.56
CA ASP A 39 0.72 -8.99 -1.16
C ASP A 39 1.76 -9.64 -2.08
N ALA A 40 2.40 -10.70 -1.61
CA ALA A 40 3.34 -11.47 -2.40
C ALA A 40 2.65 -12.21 -3.55
N ALA A 41 1.47 -12.80 -3.31
CA ALA A 41 0.73 -13.56 -4.31
C ALA A 41 0.28 -12.69 -5.49
N ILE A 42 -0.30 -11.50 -5.22
CA ILE A 42 -0.72 -10.59 -6.28
C ILE A 42 0.49 -10.03 -7.04
N SER A 43 1.57 -9.64 -6.34
CA SER A 43 2.79 -9.17 -6.99
C SER A 43 3.38 -10.22 -7.94
N ALA A 44 3.43 -11.49 -7.49
CA ALA A 44 3.88 -12.60 -8.32
C ALA A 44 2.96 -12.85 -9.51
N ALA A 45 1.64 -12.84 -9.30
CA ALA A 45 0.65 -13.03 -10.36
C ALA A 45 0.77 -11.94 -11.43
N LEU A 46 1.05 -10.68 -11.04
CA LEU A 46 1.14 -9.56 -11.97
C LEU A 46 2.53 -9.33 -12.56
N ALA A 47 3.53 -10.10 -12.14
CA ALA A 47 4.90 -10.00 -12.64
C ALA A 47 5.01 -10.05 -14.19
N PRO A 48 4.24 -10.87 -14.93
CA PRO A 48 4.30 -10.89 -16.40
C PRO A 48 3.92 -9.56 -17.08
N TRP A 49 3.11 -8.74 -16.42
CA TRP A 49 2.69 -7.42 -16.94
C TRP A 49 3.57 -6.28 -16.46
N ARG A 50 4.56 -6.56 -15.61
CA ARG A 50 5.47 -5.54 -15.09
C ARG A 50 6.45 -5.11 -16.18
N LYS A 51 6.33 -3.85 -16.61
CA LYS A 51 7.29 -3.22 -17.54
C LYS A 51 8.68 -3.19 -16.92
N ALA A 52 9.73 -3.37 -17.73
CA ALA A 52 11.12 -3.40 -17.26
C ALA A 52 11.55 -2.12 -16.50
N ARG A 53 10.96 -0.97 -16.82
CA ARG A 53 11.22 0.32 -16.16
C ARG A 53 10.18 0.71 -15.10
N ALA A 54 9.31 -0.22 -14.70
CA ALA A 54 8.28 0.05 -13.71
C ALA A 54 8.88 0.28 -12.32
N VAL A 55 8.70 1.51 -11.80
CA VAL A 55 9.10 1.90 -10.45
C VAL A 55 8.18 1.27 -9.40
N HIS A 56 6.87 1.33 -9.64
CA HIS A 56 5.86 0.77 -8.76
C HIS A 56 5.59 -0.70 -9.11
N ASP A 57 5.42 -1.53 -8.09
CA ASP A 57 4.98 -2.91 -8.27
C ASP A 57 3.46 -2.92 -8.55
N PRO A 58 3.00 -3.55 -9.65
CA PRO A 58 1.58 -3.55 -10.01
C PRO A 58 0.70 -4.23 -8.96
N GLY A 59 1.20 -5.24 -8.24
CA GLY A 59 0.45 -5.85 -7.14
C GLY A 59 0.30 -4.93 -5.95
N LYS A 60 1.33 -4.11 -5.65
CA LYS A 60 1.23 -3.06 -4.64
C LYS A 60 0.21 -1.98 -5.05
N ILE A 61 0.19 -1.57 -6.32
CA ILE A 61 -0.80 -0.59 -6.81
C ILE A 61 -2.22 -1.11 -6.61
N LEU A 62 -2.51 -2.36 -6.98
CA LEU A 62 -3.84 -2.93 -6.76
C LEU A 62 -4.21 -3.01 -5.28
N LEU A 63 -3.25 -3.33 -4.41
CA LEU A 63 -3.49 -3.32 -2.97
C LEU A 63 -3.76 -1.91 -2.43
N ASP A 64 -3.07 -0.88 -2.93
CA ASP A 64 -3.37 0.52 -2.55
C ASP A 64 -4.78 0.92 -2.97
N VAL A 65 -5.22 0.53 -4.17
CA VAL A 65 -6.59 0.79 -4.63
C VAL A 65 -7.60 0.05 -3.76
N ALA A 66 -7.37 -1.23 -3.46
CA ALA A 66 -8.25 -2.00 -2.58
C ALA A 66 -8.33 -1.39 -1.17
N LEU A 67 -7.22 -0.86 -0.66
CA LEU A 67 -7.16 -0.20 0.63
C LEU A 67 -7.90 1.15 0.60
N ALA A 68 -7.77 1.94 -0.46
CA ALA A 68 -8.55 3.17 -0.65
C ALA A 68 -10.05 2.88 -0.68
N VAL A 69 -10.49 1.83 -1.39
CA VAL A 69 -11.90 1.40 -1.41
C VAL A 69 -12.37 0.95 -0.03
N ALA A 70 -11.56 0.17 0.69
CA ALA A 70 -11.90 -0.27 2.04
C ALA A 70 -12.01 0.89 3.05
N LEU A 71 -11.33 2.00 2.79
CA LEU A 71 -11.43 3.25 3.55
C LEU A 71 -12.59 4.16 3.09
N GLY A 72 -13.39 3.71 2.11
CA GLY A 72 -14.56 4.41 1.61
C GLY A 72 -14.32 5.22 0.34
N GLY A 73 -13.17 5.09 -0.31
CA GLY A 73 -12.92 5.69 -1.62
C GLY A 73 -13.76 5.02 -2.72
N ASP A 74 -14.17 5.81 -3.70
CA ASP A 74 -14.96 5.38 -4.85
C ASP A 74 -14.27 5.70 -6.19
N CYS A 75 -13.11 6.37 -6.14
CA CYS A 75 -12.31 6.74 -7.29
C CYS A 75 -10.85 6.24 -7.17
N LEU A 76 -10.21 5.96 -8.32
CA LEU A 76 -8.78 5.61 -8.36
C LEU A 76 -7.88 6.70 -7.80
N SER A 77 -8.30 7.97 -7.84
CA SER A 77 -7.56 9.09 -7.25
C SER A 77 -7.51 9.06 -5.72
N ASP A 78 -8.40 8.30 -5.06
CA ASP A 78 -8.48 8.28 -3.59
C ASP A 78 -7.29 7.58 -2.94
N VAL A 79 -6.44 6.90 -3.74
CA VAL A 79 -5.10 6.47 -3.30
C VAL A 79 -4.23 7.64 -2.84
N ALA A 80 -4.58 8.88 -3.19
CA ALA A 80 -3.95 10.09 -2.65
C ALA A 80 -4.04 10.18 -1.11
N VAL A 81 -5.11 9.64 -0.50
CA VAL A 81 -5.25 9.57 0.97
C VAL A 81 -4.14 8.70 1.56
N LEU A 82 -3.83 7.57 0.93
CA LEU A 82 -2.72 6.70 1.34
C LEU A 82 -1.37 7.37 1.08
N ARG A 83 -1.24 8.08 -0.04
CA ARG A 83 -0.01 8.81 -0.41
C ARG A 83 0.32 9.93 0.60
N ALA A 84 -0.70 10.52 1.23
CA ALA A 84 -0.53 11.52 2.27
C ALA A 84 0.09 10.97 3.57
N GLU A 85 0.06 9.64 3.77
CA GLU A 85 0.62 8.97 4.95
C GLU A 85 1.73 7.97 4.58
N PRO A 86 2.87 8.43 4.01
CA PRO A 86 3.93 7.54 3.50
C PRO A 86 4.64 6.75 4.61
N ALA A 87 4.57 7.19 5.86
CA ALA A 87 5.09 6.44 7.01
C ALA A 87 4.32 5.13 7.25
N VAL A 88 3.04 5.08 6.87
CA VAL A 88 2.15 3.92 7.02
C VAL A 88 2.14 3.09 5.73
N PHE A 89 1.92 3.74 4.59
CA PHE A 89 1.65 3.04 3.32
C PHE A 89 2.86 2.95 2.38
N GLY A 90 3.97 3.59 2.74
CA GLY A 90 5.16 3.67 1.90
C GLY A 90 4.90 4.46 0.60
N PRO A 91 5.69 4.22 -0.46
CA PRO A 91 5.48 4.87 -1.75
C PRO A 91 4.18 4.41 -2.41
N VAL A 92 3.25 5.33 -2.63
CA VAL A 92 1.98 5.11 -3.34
C VAL A 92 2.06 5.79 -4.71
N ALA A 93 1.61 5.09 -5.76
CA ALA A 93 1.66 5.60 -7.13
C ALA A 93 0.79 6.86 -7.30
N CYS A 94 1.18 7.74 -8.24
CA CYS A 94 0.38 8.91 -8.62
C CYS A 94 -0.82 8.53 -9.50
N ASP A 95 -1.83 9.38 -9.56
CA ASP A 95 -3.10 9.09 -10.25
C ASP A 95 -2.88 8.70 -11.73
N PRO A 96 -2.01 9.39 -12.50
CA PRO A 96 -1.69 8.99 -13.88
C PRO A 96 -1.01 7.61 -14.01
N THR A 97 -0.44 7.08 -12.93
CA THR A 97 0.15 5.74 -12.91
C THR A 97 -0.89 4.67 -12.55
N VAL A 98 -1.97 5.06 -11.88
CA VAL A 98 -3.05 4.15 -11.45
C VAL A 98 -4.15 4.05 -12.53
N SER A 99 -4.41 5.12 -13.28
CA SER A 99 -5.39 5.19 -14.38
C SER A 99 -4.95 4.47 -15.65
#